data_AF-A0A958AZC7-F1
#
_entry.id   AF-A0A958AZC7-F1
#
_cell.length_a   1.000
_cell.length_b   1.000
_cell.length_c   1.000
_cell.angle_alpha   90.00
_cell.angle_beta   90.00
_cell.angle_gamma   90.00
#
_symmetry.space_group_name_H-M   'P 1'
#
loop_
_entity.id
_entity.type
_entity.pdbx_description
1 polymer ?
#
loop_
_entity_poly.entity_id
_entity_poly.type
_entity_poly.pdbx_seq_one_letter_code
_entity_poly.pdbx_strand_id
1 'polypeptide(L)'
;MSKARSKAAKGSSGTQQNSKSSRRALRWLAVIGGIVVVAAMLTGGVFAAATQLENKDVFCTSCHTQPETQFYQRSLVAPVDLASVHTAKQVDCIQCHSGPGSVGRLQAISSVAAPDLVHYLTKSYHDPAVVTVPIGDDHCLKCHGDISDNRNFNNHFHAFLPQWRQLAPDSAATCVDCHQAHITGGAAEIAFLEEANTKAVCERCHAFAGRD
;
A
#
# COMPACT_ATOMS: atom_id res chain seq x y z
N MET A 1 8.58 -91.88 -37.36
CA MET A 1 8.17 -90.59 -37.96
C MET A 1 7.49 -89.76 -36.88
N SER A 2 8.13 -88.73 -36.33
CA SER A 2 7.48 -87.49 -35.85
C SER A 2 8.52 -86.52 -35.29
N LYS A 3 8.57 -85.31 -35.89
CA LYS A 3 9.59 -84.28 -35.69
C LYS A 3 9.32 -83.44 -34.44
N ALA A 4 10.35 -83.28 -33.60
CA ALA A 4 10.41 -82.27 -32.54
C ALA A 4 10.54 -80.85 -33.15
N ARG A 5 9.69 -79.91 -32.72
CA ARG A 5 9.77 -78.49 -33.08
C ARG A 5 10.38 -77.70 -31.93
N SER A 6 11.60 -77.21 -32.13
CA SER A 6 12.30 -76.28 -31.25
C SER A 6 11.76 -74.86 -31.43
N LYS A 7 11.32 -74.21 -30.34
CA LYS A 7 10.92 -72.80 -30.30
C LYS A 7 12.14 -71.95 -29.95
N ALA A 8 12.61 -71.15 -30.90
CA ALA A 8 13.66 -70.16 -30.71
C ALA A 8 13.16 -68.97 -29.88
N ALA A 9 13.87 -68.64 -28.81
CA ALA A 9 13.67 -67.45 -27.99
C ALA A 9 14.28 -66.21 -28.69
N LYS A 10 13.46 -65.19 -28.97
CA LYS A 10 13.89 -63.89 -29.50
C LYS A 10 14.38 -63.03 -28.32
N GLY A 11 15.67 -62.72 -28.30
CA GLY A 11 16.31 -61.84 -27.32
C GLY A 11 15.78 -60.40 -27.40
N SER A 12 15.43 -59.86 -26.22
CA SER A 12 15.03 -58.48 -25.99
C SER A 12 16.28 -57.61 -25.83
N SER A 13 16.65 -56.86 -26.87
CA SER A 13 17.88 -56.02 -26.91
C SER A 13 17.56 -54.51 -26.94
N GLY A 14 16.50 -54.07 -26.25
CA GLY A 14 15.86 -52.77 -26.53
C GLY A 14 16.00 -51.63 -25.51
N THR A 15 16.71 -51.76 -24.38
CA THR A 15 16.47 -50.83 -23.24
C THR A 15 17.62 -49.88 -22.87
N GLN A 16 18.83 -49.98 -23.44
CA GLN A 16 19.98 -49.22 -22.93
C GLN A 16 20.20 -47.79 -23.47
N GLN A 17 19.51 -47.34 -24.52
CA GLN A 17 19.79 -46.01 -25.10
C GLN A 17 19.07 -44.82 -24.43
N ASN A 18 18.08 -45.04 -23.56
CA ASN A 18 17.27 -43.94 -23.00
C ASN A 18 17.84 -43.26 -21.74
N SER A 19 18.93 -43.76 -21.14
CA SER A 19 19.45 -43.26 -19.86
C SER A 19 20.29 -41.98 -19.97
N LYS A 20 20.90 -41.71 -21.14
CA LYS A 20 21.79 -40.55 -21.34
C LYS A 20 21.03 -39.23 -21.55
N SER A 21 19.87 -39.25 -22.22
CA SER A 21 19.07 -38.04 -22.43
C SER A 21 18.45 -37.53 -21.12
N SER A 22 17.99 -38.45 -20.26
CA SER A 22 17.41 -38.15 -18.94
C SER A 22 18.36 -37.39 -18.01
N ARG A 23 19.65 -37.77 -17.95
CA ARG A 23 20.65 -37.08 -17.11
C ARG A 23 20.94 -35.66 -17.57
N ARG A 24 20.89 -35.40 -18.87
CA ARG A 24 21.10 -34.04 -19.42
C ARG A 24 19.91 -33.13 -19.09
N ALA A 25 18.68 -33.66 -19.21
CA ALA A 25 17.47 -32.93 -18.84
C ALA A 25 17.46 -32.57 -17.34
N LEU A 26 17.81 -33.52 -16.45
CA LEU A 26 17.86 -33.26 -15.01
C LEU A 26 18.89 -32.18 -14.63
N ARG A 27 20.06 -32.16 -15.27
CA ARG A 27 21.07 -31.11 -15.05
C ARG A 27 20.56 -29.73 -15.47
N TRP A 28 19.87 -29.62 -16.60
CA TRP A 28 19.28 -28.36 -17.04
C TRP A 28 18.16 -27.88 -16.11
N LEU A 29 17.30 -28.79 -15.65
CA LEU A 29 16.26 -28.46 -14.66
C LEU A 29 16.88 -27.97 -13.35
N ALA A 30 17.97 -28.59 -12.88
CA ALA A 30 18.68 -28.13 -11.68
C ALA A 30 19.31 -26.74 -11.87
N VAL A 31 19.90 -26.46 -13.04
CA VAL A 31 20.47 -25.13 -13.35
C VAL A 31 19.37 -24.07 -13.43
N ILE A 32 18.27 -24.34 -14.15
CA ILE A 32 17.13 -23.41 -14.23
C ILE A 32 16.52 -23.19 -12.84
N GLY A 33 16.31 -24.26 -12.07
CA GLY A 33 15.82 -24.16 -10.70
C GLY A 33 16.75 -23.31 -9.82
N GLY A 34 18.07 -23.50 -9.93
CA GLY A 34 19.05 -22.67 -9.23
C GLY A 34 18.98 -21.20 -9.64
N ILE A 35 18.88 -20.90 -10.93
CA ILE A 35 18.75 -19.52 -11.44
C ILE A 35 17.47 -18.87 -10.92
N VAL A 36 16.33 -19.57 -10.95
CA VAL A 36 15.04 -19.06 -10.45
C VAL A 36 15.12 -18.75 -8.96
N VAL A 37 15.74 -19.63 -8.16
CA VAL A 37 15.92 -19.40 -6.72
C VAL A 37 16.80 -18.17 -6.47
N VAL A 38 17.94 -18.05 -7.15
CA VAL A 38 18.82 -16.88 -7.01
C VAL A 38 18.10 -15.60 -7.43
N ALA A 39 17.38 -15.60 -8.55
CA ALA A 39 16.60 -14.46 -9.00
C ALA A 39 15.53 -14.06 -7.98
N ALA A 40 14.80 -15.03 -7.41
CA ALA A 40 13.79 -14.80 -6.37
C ALA A 40 14.39 -14.23 -5.08
N MET A 41 15.58 -14.71 -4.67
CA MET A 41 16.28 -14.18 -3.51
C MET A 41 16.75 -12.74 -3.74
N LEU A 42 17.25 -12.43 -4.93
CA LEU A 42 17.70 -11.08 -5.29
C LEU A 42 16.51 -10.11 -5.33
N THR A 43 15.42 -10.47 -6.01
CA THR A 43 14.22 -9.62 -6.06
C THR A 43 13.58 -9.46 -4.68
N GLY A 44 13.47 -10.54 -3.91
CA GLY A 44 12.97 -10.48 -2.53
C GLY A 44 13.84 -9.60 -1.62
N GLY A 45 15.17 -9.70 -1.74
CA GLY A 45 16.11 -8.88 -0.98
C GLY A 45 16.03 -7.40 -1.32
N VAL A 46 15.96 -7.07 -2.61
CA VAL A 46 15.78 -5.67 -3.07
C VAL A 46 14.45 -5.11 -2.57
N PHE A 47 13.36 -5.87 -2.70
CA PHE A 47 12.05 -5.45 -2.21
C PHE A 47 12.04 -5.20 -0.70
N ALA A 48 12.66 -6.09 0.09
CA ALA A 48 12.77 -5.92 1.53
C ALA A 48 13.59 -4.66 1.88
N ALA A 49 14.71 -4.42 1.20
CA ALA A 49 15.52 -3.23 1.41
C ALA A 49 14.76 -1.95 1.04
N ALA A 50 14.06 -1.93 -0.10
CA ALA A 50 13.22 -0.80 -0.51
C ALA A 50 12.11 -0.52 0.50
N THR A 51 11.46 -1.57 1.00
CA THR A 51 10.42 -1.46 2.04
C THR A 51 10.97 -0.81 3.31
N GLN A 52 12.20 -1.15 3.72
CA GLN A 52 12.84 -0.55 4.90
C GLN A 52 13.19 0.93 4.69
N LEU A 53 13.63 1.30 3.49
CA LEU A 53 13.89 2.70 3.14
C LEU A 53 12.60 3.52 3.13
N GLU A 54 11.53 3.01 2.53
CA GLU A 54 10.21 3.65 2.51
C GLU A 54 9.60 3.85 3.91
N ASN A 55 10.01 3.07 4.92
CA ASN A 55 9.63 3.28 6.32
C ASN A 55 10.50 4.34 7.01
N LYS A 56 11.04 5.30 6.25
CA LYS A 56 11.83 6.43 6.75
C LYS A 56 11.42 7.69 6.02
N ASP A 57 10.87 8.65 6.74
CA ASP A 57 10.41 9.92 6.15
C ASP A 57 11.52 10.65 5.37
N VAL A 58 12.77 10.56 5.86
CA VAL A 58 13.93 11.13 5.17
C VAL A 58 14.13 10.55 3.76
N PHE A 59 13.80 9.28 3.53
CA PHE A 59 13.85 8.68 2.20
C PHE A 59 12.78 9.28 1.29
N CYS A 60 11.54 9.40 1.76
CA CYS A 60 10.46 10.05 0.99
C CYS A 60 10.87 11.46 0.57
N THR A 61 11.43 12.25 1.51
CA THR A 61 11.83 13.64 1.26
C THR A 61 13.09 13.81 0.41
N SER A 62 13.81 12.72 0.10
CA SER A 62 14.96 12.77 -0.81
C SER A 62 14.56 12.93 -2.27
N CYS A 63 13.32 12.58 -2.63
CA CYS A 63 12.79 12.65 -3.99
C CYS A 63 11.52 13.50 -4.09
N HIS A 64 10.60 13.44 -3.12
CA HIS A 64 9.40 14.27 -3.14
C HIS A 64 9.75 15.76 -2.99
N THR A 65 9.05 16.63 -3.70
CA THR A 65 9.28 18.08 -3.73
C THR A 65 8.39 18.80 -2.71
N GLN A 66 8.01 20.06 -2.95
CA GLN A 66 6.98 20.70 -2.14
C GLN A 66 5.61 20.16 -2.53
N PRO A 67 4.66 20.02 -1.58
CA PRO A 67 4.76 20.47 -0.19
C PRO A 67 5.30 19.41 0.80
N GLU A 68 5.58 18.17 0.37
CA GLU A 68 5.97 17.07 1.25
C GLU A 68 7.24 17.36 2.04
N THR A 69 8.23 17.99 1.41
CA THR A 69 9.47 18.41 2.10
C THR A 69 9.20 19.45 3.18
N GLN A 70 8.29 20.41 2.98
CA GLN A 70 7.85 21.31 4.05
C GLN A 70 7.16 20.55 5.18
N PHE A 71 6.31 19.57 4.87
CA PHE A 71 5.58 18.80 5.86
C PHE A 71 6.53 18.01 6.77
N TYR A 72 7.54 17.37 6.19
CA TYR A 72 8.60 16.73 6.94
C TYR A 72 9.38 17.71 7.81
N GLN A 73 9.77 18.88 7.30
CA GLN A 73 10.48 19.86 8.14
C GLN A 73 9.65 20.33 9.33
N ARG A 74 8.32 20.47 9.17
CA ARG A 74 7.42 20.81 10.28
C ARG A 74 7.28 19.67 11.29
N SER A 75 7.33 18.41 10.84
CA SER A 75 7.21 17.26 11.73
C SER A 75 8.43 17.03 12.63
N LEU A 76 9.58 17.65 12.31
CA LEU A 76 10.81 17.60 13.12
C LEU A 76 10.77 18.52 14.36
N VAL A 77 9.78 19.39 14.47
CA VAL A 77 9.64 20.35 15.59
C VAL A 77 8.35 20.08 16.37
N ALA A 78 7.96 21.02 17.24
CA ALA A 78 6.70 20.93 17.96
C ALA A 78 5.52 20.79 16.97
N PRO A 79 4.54 19.89 17.22
CA PRO A 79 3.44 19.67 16.29
C PRO A 79 2.63 20.94 16.01
N VAL A 80 2.52 21.30 14.73
CA VAL A 80 1.74 22.44 14.24
C VAL A 80 0.62 22.04 13.28
N ASP A 81 0.54 20.76 12.95
CA ASP A 81 -0.49 20.15 12.14
C ASP A 81 -0.71 18.70 12.59
N LEU A 82 -1.79 18.08 12.10
CA LEU A 82 -2.18 16.73 12.50
C LEU A 82 -1.13 15.68 12.06
N ALA A 83 -0.46 15.87 10.93
CA ALA A 83 0.60 14.97 10.49
C ALA A 83 1.79 15.00 11.46
N SER A 84 2.18 16.17 11.95
CA SER A 84 3.25 16.32 12.93
C SER A 84 2.92 15.65 14.27
N VAL A 85 1.63 15.62 14.66
CA VAL A 85 1.17 14.84 15.83
C VAL A 85 1.44 13.35 15.61
N HIS A 86 1.17 12.84 14.40
CA HIS A 86 1.39 11.44 14.05
C HIS A 86 2.89 11.10 14.00
N THR A 87 3.74 11.99 13.49
CA THR A 87 5.20 11.82 13.57
C THR A 87 5.68 11.73 15.02
N ALA A 88 5.14 12.53 15.95
CA ALA A 88 5.45 12.42 17.38
C ALA A 88 5.00 11.07 18.00
N LYS A 89 4.12 10.33 17.33
CA LYS A 89 3.71 8.96 17.67
C LYS A 89 4.45 7.88 16.87
N GLN A 90 5.54 8.24 16.21
CA GLN A 90 6.32 7.35 15.35
C GLN A 90 5.49 6.77 14.18
N VAL A 91 4.57 7.58 13.65
CA VAL A 91 3.87 7.26 12.41
C VAL A 91 4.61 7.91 11.26
N ASP A 92 5.25 7.08 10.43
CA ASP A 92 6.00 7.48 9.24
C ASP A 92 5.05 7.82 8.07
N CYS A 93 5.50 8.60 7.09
CA CYS A 93 4.73 9.02 5.91
C CYS A 93 4.02 7.84 5.23
N ILE A 94 4.73 6.73 5.02
CA ILE A 94 4.20 5.55 4.33
C ILE A 94 3.06 4.90 5.11
N GLN A 95 2.99 5.06 6.43
CA GLN A 95 1.90 4.49 7.22
C GLN A 95 0.60 5.25 7.01
N CYS A 96 0.61 6.48 6.51
CA CYS A 96 -0.60 7.17 6.05
C CYS A 96 -0.79 7.01 4.53
N HIS A 97 0.30 6.96 3.75
CA HIS A 97 0.24 6.96 2.28
C HIS A 97 0.18 5.56 1.63
N SER A 98 0.24 4.48 2.40
CA SER A 98 0.01 3.12 1.91
C SER A 98 -1.24 2.49 2.50
N GLY A 99 -1.98 1.73 1.69
CA GLY A 99 -3.15 0.99 2.16
C GLY A 99 -2.79 -0.12 3.17
N PRO A 100 -3.78 -0.78 3.78
CA PRO A 100 -3.55 -1.85 4.75
C PRO A 100 -2.90 -3.10 4.14
N GLY A 101 -1.99 -3.70 4.90
CA GLY A 101 -1.31 -4.94 4.55
C GLY A 101 -0.40 -4.84 3.32
N SER A 102 0.05 -6.01 2.83
CA SER A 102 0.93 -6.08 1.66
C SER A 102 0.24 -5.68 0.36
N VAL A 103 -1.06 -5.98 0.23
CA VAL A 103 -1.85 -5.64 -0.97
C VAL A 103 -2.00 -4.12 -1.11
N GLY A 104 -2.40 -3.43 -0.04
CA GLY A 104 -2.51 -1.96 -0.05
C GLY A 104 -1.18 -1.26 -0.30
N ARG A 105 -0.08 -1.84 0.20
CA ARG A 105 1.27 -1.36 -0.12
C ARG A 105 1.66 -1.55 -1.58
N LEU A 106 1.41 -2.72 -2.16
CA LEU A 106 1.66 -2.96 -3.59
C LEU A 106 0.84 -2.04 -4.47
N GLN A 107 -0.42 -1.78 -4.09
CA GLN A 107 -1.26 -0.82 -4.77
C GLN A 107 -0.62 0.58 -4.73
N ALA A 108 -0.25 1.09 -3.56
CA ALA A 108 0.40 2.39 -3.41
C ALA A 108 1.69 2.50 -4.24
N ILE A 109 2.52 1.45 -4.25
CA ILE A 109 3.73 1.40 -5.10
C ILE A 109 3.35 1.51 -6.58
N SER A 110 2.38 0.71 -7.03
CA SER A 110 2.00 0.65 -8.45
C SER A 110 1.27 1.90 -8.95
N SER A 111 0.44 2.53 -8.12
CA SER A 111 -0.44 3.64 -8.52
C SER A 111 0.14 5.02 -8.23
N VAL A 112 1.08 5.14 -7.29
CA VAL A 112 1.68 6.42 -6.88
C VAL A 112 3.19 6.38 -7.03
N ALA A 113 3.89 5.52 -6.29
CA ALA A 113 5.35 5.60 -6.19
C ALA A 113 6.08 5.32 -7.52
N ALA A 114 5.64 4.33 -8.29
CA ALA A 114 6.27 4.00 -9.57
C ALA A 114 6.07 5.11 -10.63
N PRO A 115 4.84 5.64 -10.84
CA PRO A 115 4.65 6.84 -11.65
C PRO A 115 5.49 8.03 -11.18
N ASP A 116 5.51 8.32 -9.88
CA ASP A 116 6.28 9.46 -9.33
C ASP A 116 7.78 9.29 -9.58
N LEU A 117 8.32 8.08 -9.44
CA LEU A 117 9.71 7.80 -9.76
C LEU A 117 10.01 8.05 -11.25
N VAL A 118 9.11 7.66 -12.16
CA VAL A 118 9.28 7.95 -13.59
C VAL A 118 9.25 9.46 -13.83
N HIS A 119 8.31 10.18 -13.22
CA HIS A 119 8.22 11.63 -13.33
C HIS A 119 9.48 12.33 -12.79
N TYR A 120 9.99 11.86 -11.65
CA TYR A 120 11.23 12.35 -11.05
C TYR A 120 12.44 12.13 -11.96
N LEU A 121 12.66 10.90 -12.42
CA LEU A 121 13.80 10.54 -13.27
C LEU A 121 13.79 11.25 -14.63
N THR A 122 12.60 11.51 -15.18
CA THR A 122 12.41 12.23 -16.45
C THR A 122 12.31 13.75 -16.27
N LYS A 123 12.33 14.26 -15.02
CA LYS A 123 12.11 15.68 -14.67
C LYS A 123 10.78 16.25 -15.19
N SER A 124 9.76 15.40 -15.26
CA SER A 124 8.40 15.76 -15.69
C SER A 124 7.41 15.90 -14.52
N TYR A 125 7.92 16.08 -13.30
CA TYR A 125 7.12 16.27 -12.10
C TYR A 125 6.62 17.71 -11.96
N HIS A 126 5.56 17.88 -11.18
CA HIS A 126 5.03 19.20 -10.79
C HIS A 126 5.66 19.67 -9.47
N ASP A 127 5.96 20.97 -9.37
CA ASP A 127 6.40 21.61 -8.12
C ASP A 127 5.63 22.94 -7.95
N PRO A 128 4.73 23.08 -6.95
CA PRO A 128 4.40 22.07 -5.95
C PRO A 128 3.71 20.83 -6.55
N ALA A 129 3.97 19.67 -5.96
CA ALA A 129 3.32 18.41 -6.22
C ALA A 129 1.81 18.53 -5.95
N VAL A 130 1.04 17.79 -6.75
CA VAL A 130 -0.42 17.75 -6.65
C VAL A 130 -0.80 16.39 -6.10
N VAL A 131 -1.68 16.37 -5.11
CA VAL A 131 -2.25 15.12 -4.59
C VAL A 131 -3.15 14.51 -5.66
N THR A 132 -2.73 13.39 -6.24
CA THR A 132 -3.48 12.65 -7.28
C THR A 132 -4.31 11.50 -6.70
N VAL A 133 -3.90 10.98 -5.55
CA VAL A 133 -4.58 9.90 -4.84
C VAL A 133 -4.84 10.35 -3.40
N PRO A 134 -6.08 10.73 -3.06
CA PRO A 134 -6.45 11.07 -1.69
C PRO A 134 -6.24 9.89 -0.73
N ILE A 135 -5.95 10.19 0.53
CA ILE A 135 -5.85 9.17 1.58
C ILE A 135 -7.26 8.66 1.90
N GLY A 136 -7.48 7.35 1.74
CA GLY A 136 -8.73 6.70 2.10
C GLY A 136 -8.86 6.42 3.60
N ASP A 137 -10.09 6.32 4.10
CA ASP A 137 -10.37 6.02 5.52
C ASP A 137 -9.72 4.73 6.01
N ASP A 138 -9.57 3.72 5.14
CA ASP A 138 -8.91 2.46 5.47
C ASP A 138 -7.45 2.65 5.90
N HIS A 139 -6.81 3.76 5.49
CA HIS A 139 -5.48 4.13 5.97
C HIS A 139 -5.53 4.61 7.42
N CYS A 140 -6.55 5.38 7.79
CA CYS A 140 -6.75 5.87 9.16
C CYS A 140 -7.17 4.74 10.11
N LEU A 141 -8.05 3.86 9.64
CA LEU A 141 -8.62 2.74 10.42
C LEU A 141 -7.60 1.65 10.77
N LYS A 142 -6.39 1.67 10.20
CA LYS A 142 -5.27 0.82 10.66
C LYS A 142 -4.94 1.04 12.13
N CYS A 143 -5.10 2.27 12.62
CA CYS A 143 -4.82 2.66 14.00
C CYS A 143 -6.06 3.15 14.76
N HIS A 144 -7.11 3.56 14.05
CA HIS A 144 -8.34 4.13 14.62
C HIS A 144 -9.58 3.25 14.40
N GLY A 145 -9.42 1.93 14.41
CA GLY A 145 -10.49 0.98 14.08
C GLY A 145 -11.70 1.00 15.02
N ASP A 146 -11.56 1.54 16.22
CA ASP A 146 -12.56 1.61 17.29
C ASP A 146 -13.32 2.95 17.32
N ILE A 147 -13.00 3.90 16.43
CA ILE A 147 -13.55 5.26 16.49
C ILE A 147 -15.07 5.32 16.31
N SER A 148 -15.67 4.33 15.66
CA SER A 148 -17.11 4.26 15.41
C SER A 148 -17.90 3.58 16.54
N ASP A 149 -17.23 3.01 17.55
CA ASP A 149 -17.88 2.25 18.62
C ASP A 149 -18.64 3.15 19.61
N ASN A 150 -18.21 4.40 19.75
CA ASN A 150 -18.80 5.35 20.69
C ASN A 150 -19.85 6.25 20.04
N ARG A 151 -21.11 6.14 20.46
CA ARG A 151 -22.24 6.89 19.87
C ARG A 151 -22.69 8.12 20.68
N ASN A 152 -21.80 8.70 21.47
CA ASN A 152 -22.15 9.91 22.23
C ASN A 152 -22.26 11.16 21.33
N PHE A 153 -22.80 12.24 21.88
CA PHE A 153 -22.99 13.50 21.15
C PHE A 153 -21.69 14.08 20.58
N ASN A 154 -20.53 13.85 21.20
CA ASN A 154 -19.24 14.35 20.71
C ASN A 154 -18.56 13.41 19.70
N ASN A 155 -19.14 12.25 19.39
CA ASN A 155 -18.55 11.25 18.49
C ASN A 155 -19.55 10.65 17.49
N HIS A 156 -20.81 11.12 17.51
CA HIS A 156 -21.88 10.56 16.68
C HIS A 156 -21.55 10.57 15.18
N PHE A 157 -20.82 11.59 14.72
CA PHE A 157 -20.38 11.67 13.33
C PHE A 157 -19.56 10.46 12.90
N HIS A 158 -18.60 9.98 13.71
CA HIS A 158 -17.84 8.76 13.42
C HIS A 158 -18.72 7.50 13.40
N ALA A 159 -19.73 7.43 14.27
CA ALA A 159 -20.64 6.29 14.33
C ALA A 159 -21.58 6.22 13.12
N PHE A 160 -22.00 7.36 12.57
CA PHE A 160 -22.91 7.44 11.43
C PHE A 160 -22.20 7.55 10.07
N LEU A 161 -20.90 7.89 10.04
CA LEU A 161 -20.13 8.01 8.81
C LEU A 161 -20.18 6.75 7.94
N PRO A 162 -20.04 5.50 8.46
CA PRO A 162 -20.13 4.31 7.63
C PRO A 162 -21.49 4.17 6.93
N GLN A 163 -22.59 4.51 7.62
CA GLN A 163 -23.92 4.48 7.03
C GLN A 163 -24.07 5.55 5.94
N TRP A 164 -23.59 6.78 6.19
CA TRP A 164 -23.60 7.84 5.19
C TRP A 164 -22.82 7.43 3.93
N ARG A 165 -21.62 6.86 4.09
CA ARG A 165 -20.81 6.34 2.98
C ARG A 165 -21.49 5.19 2.22
N GLN A 166 -22.22 4.33 2.91
CA GLN A 166 -22.96 3.24 2.28
C GLN A 166 -24.13 3.75 1.44
N LEU A 167 -24.85 4.76 1.92
CA LEU A 167 -26.08 5.25 1.28
C LEU A 167 -25.84 6.35 0.25
N ALA A 168 -24.76 7.13 0.39
CA ALA A 168 -24.43 8.24 -0.50
C ALA A 168 -22.91 8.35 -0.74
N PRO A 169 -22.26 7.31 -1.31
CA PRO A 169 -20.80 7.21 -1.43
C PRO A 169 -20.14 8.39 -2.14
N ASP A 170 -20.83 9.02 -3.09
CA ASP A 170 -20.30 10.14 -3.88
C ASP A 170 -20.33 11.50 -3.13
N SER A 171 -21.02 11.57 -1.99
CA SER A 171 -21.20 12.82 -1.23
C SER A 171 -20.83 12.70 0.25
N ALA A 172 -20.64 11.48 0.72
CA ALA A 172 -20.23 11.20 2.07
C ALA A 172 -18.82 11.69 2.32
N ALA A 173 -18.61 12.26 3.50
CA ALA A 173 -17.28 12.65 3.94
C ALA A 173 -16.38 11.43 4.16
N THR A 174 -15.08 11.69 4.16
CA THR A 174 -13.98 10.81 4.53
C THR A 174 -13.30 11.36 5.78
N CYS A 175 -12.42 10.58 6.39
CA CYS A 175 -11.65 11.00 7.55
C CYS A 175 -10.91 12.32 7.29
N VAL A 176 -10.30 12.46 6.10
CA VAL A 176 -9.50 13.64 5.75
C VAL A 176 -10.32 14.86 5.35
N ASP A 177 -11.63 14.71 5.10
CA ASP A 177 -12.52 15.86 4.89
C ASP A 177 -12.76 16.64 6.17
N CYS A 178 -12.67 16.00 7.35
CA CYS A 178 -12.65 16.68 8.64
C CYS A 178 -11.22 16.89 9.14
N HIS A 179 -10.43 15.83 9.17
CA HIS A 179 -9.09 15.78 9.75
C HIS A 179 -8.00 16.02 8.69
N GLN A 180 -7.86 17.27 8.25
CA GLN A 180 -6.86 17.65 7.26
C GLN A 180 -5.44 17.55 7.86
N ALA A 181 -4.64 16.60 7.34
CA ALA A 181 -3.37 16.22 7.96
C ALA A 181 -2.26 17.28 7.85
N HIS A 182 -2.15 17.94 6.70
CA HIS A 182 -1.00 18.77 6.34
C HIS A 182 -1.27 20.28 6.34
N ILE A 183 -2.31 20.73 7.03
CA ILE A 183 -2.64 22.15 7.16
C ILE A 183 -2.22 22.70 8.53
N THR A 184 -1.67 23.92 8.55
CA THR A 184 -1.27 24.60 9.79
C THR A 184 -2.37 25.50 10.37
N GLY A 185 -3.53 25.55 9.71
CA GLY A 185 -4.69 26.36 10.13
C GLY A 185 -5.60 25.67 11.15
N GLY A 186 -5.33 24.41 11.49
CA GLY A 186 -6.11 23.65 12.44
C GLY A 186 -5.82 24.03 13.89
N ALA A 187 -6.85 24.03 14.74
CA ALA A 187 -6.73 24.35 16.15
C ALA A 187 -6.40 23.09 16.99
N ALA A 188 -5.28 23.12 17.72
CA ALA A 188 -4.78 21.95 18.46
C ALA A 188 -5.77 21.43 19.52
N GLU A 189 -6.52 22.35 20.16
CA GLU A 189 -7.55 22.06 21.16
C GLU A 189 -8.73 21.24 20.62
N ILE A 190 -8.95 21.26 19.31
CA ILE A 190 -9.98 20.47 18.61
C ILE A 190 -9.32 19.48 17.64
N ALA A 191 -8.16 18.92 18.02
CA ALA A 191 -7.44 17.92 17.24
C ALA A 191 -7.06 18.38 15.81
N PHE A 192 -6.63 19.64 15.70
CA PHE A 192 -6.21 20.28 14.44
C PHE A 192 -7.30 20.34 13.37
N LEU A 193 -8.57 20.33 13.78
CA LEU A 193 -9.68 20.61 12.88
C LEU A 193 -9.67 22.09 12.47
N GLU A 194 -10.03 22.34 11.21
CA GLU A 194 -10.35 23.68 10.72
C GLU A 194 -11.87 23.87 10.82
N GLU A 195 -12.30 24.90 11.54
CA GLU A 195 -13.69 25.05 11.96
C GLU A 195 -14.64 25.24 10.78
N ALA A 196 -14.27 26.06 9.79
CA ALA A 196 -15.15 26.34 8.65
C ALA A 196 -15.38 25.08 7.79
N ASN A 197 -14.31 24.34 7.49
CA ASN A 197 -14.35 23.10 6.75
C ASN A 197 -15.11 22.01 7.52
N THR A 198 -14.86 21.88 8.83
CA THR A 198 -15.56 20.90 9.67
C THR A 198 -17.05 21.20 9.73
N LYS A 199 -17.46 22.46 9.92
CA LYS A 199 -18.87 22.87 9.90
C LYS A 199 -19.54 22.55 8.58
N ALA A 200 -18.87 22.81 7.45
CA ALA A 200 -19.41 22.47 6.14
C ALA A 200 -19.65 20.96 5.99
N VAL A 201 -18.80 20.11 6.58
CA VAL A 201 -19.03 18.65 6.63
C VAL A 201 -20.23 18.31 7.51
N CYS A 202 -20.34 18.91 8.70
CA CYS A 202 -21.49 18.72 9.60
C CYS A 202 -22.82 19.07 8.92
N GLU A 203 -22.88 20.20 8.23
CA GLU A 203 -24.06 20.64 7.50
C GLU A 203 -24.46 19.65 6.41
N ARG A 204 -23.51 19.14 5.62
CA ARG A 204 -23.78 18.11 4.61
C ARG A 204 -24.30 16.81 5.23
N CYS A 205 -23.67 16.37 6.32
CA CYS A 205 -24.08 15.16 7.04
C CYS A 205 -25.51 15.29 7.60
N HIS A 206 -25.83 16.42 8.23
CA HIS A 206 -27.15 16.67 8.80
C HIS A 206 -28.21 16.87 7.71
N ALA A 207 -27.84 17.53 6.60
CA ALA A 207 -28.72 17.66 5.43
C ALA A 207 -28.98 16.32 4.73
N PHE A 208 -28.07 15.34 4.85
CA PHE A 208 -28.31 13.96 4.42
C PHE A 208 -29.26 13.26 5.41
N ALA A 209 -28.96 13.31 6.71
CA ALA A 209 -29.73 12.63 7.75
C ALA A 209 -31.18 13.13 7.92
N GLY A 210 -31.45 14.40 7.58
CA GLY A 210 -32.80 14.99 7.67
C GLY A 210 -33.67 14.81 6.42
N ARG A 211 -33.23 14.05 5.41
CA ARG A 211 -34.02 13.77 4.20
C ARG A 211 -34.96 12.57 4.34
N ASP A 212 -34.81 11.80 5.40
CA ASP A 212 -35.63 10.65 5.78
C ASP A 212 -36.60 11.02 6.92
#